data_AF-A0A3M1J3G5-F1
#
_entry.id   AF-A0A3M1J3G5-F1
#
_cell.length_a   1.000
_cell.length_b   1.000
_cell.length_c   1.000
_cell.angle_alpha   90.00
_cell.angle_beta   90.00
_cell.angle_gamma   90.00
#
_symmetry.space_group_name_H-M   'P 1'
#
loop_
_entity.id
_entity.type
_entity.pdbx_description
1 polymer ?
#
loop_
_entity_poly.entity_id
_entity_poly.type
_entity_poly.pdbx_seq_one_letter_code
_entity_poly.pdbx_strand_id
1 'polypeptide(L)'
;MSAKSPAAIYGVPGTSLWKDMGSPVKGLGVHDGRLLVATGDGIYELDPDKSVNRSLSTTQCTTRASIASMGTAAAVTGGGRIWLVTGLGIVDTTQPSDYPMVGHPIHPADRVAVLDNYFIFNRTGTGQFFFVGPVVTEYQQTFDALDFATAEGAPDDTISLLADHRELWLFGQETVEVWYNAGGSDPFLRIQGAFIEHGCASPWVPAKEDNTVFWLSDDGIVFSAVNYTPIRISTDEIEAELADLSASWSQAVAWAYSDAGHVFYVLTVGNTTLVYDAATQLWHRRSHHVLGRHAGTSYARFDGKHLIGTDEGQILVLDPTLNADWDAPLVAEIETGPISAGRTKVRMMPFEVEVEAGHGASWLLNWSDDGGLTWSNRRPVTAGAVGNHGSRLRWHRLGASRERRFRLMTSDDAPRAILSTAWVTLG
;
A
#
# COMPACT_ATOMS: atom_id res chain seq x y z
N MET A 1 -16.24 -31.96 -13.52
CA MET A 1 -16.32 -30.64 -14.19
C MET A 1 -15.00 -29.95 -13.91
N SER A 2 -14.14 -29.78 -14.92
CA SER A 2 -12.91 -28.99 -14.79
C SER A 2 -13.26 -27.55 -15.14
N ALA A 3 -12.83 -26.58 -14.33
CA ALA A 3 -12.88 -25.18 -14.72
C ALA A 3 -12.10 -24.98 -16.04
N LYS A 4 -12.55 -24.06 -16.90
CA LYS A 4 -11.92 -23.78 -18.20
C LYS A 4 -10.53 -23.14 -18.06
N SER A 5 -10.27 -22.46 -16.94
CA SER A 5 -8.95 -21.96 -16.54
C SER A 5 -8.73 -22.21 -15.05
N PRO A 6 -7.47 -22.27 -14.58
CA PRO A 6 -7.15 -22.38 -13.16
C PRO A 6 -7.41 -21.09 -12.37
N ALA A 7 -7.46 -19.92 -13.04
CA ALA A 7 -7.78 -18.62 -12.44
C ALA A 7 -8.37 -17.65 -13.47
N ALA A 8 -9.29 -16.79 -13.05
CA ALA A 8 -9.75 -15.63 -13.82
C ALA A 8 -8.96 -14.40 -13.40
N ILE A 9 -8.56 -13.55 -14.35
CA ILE A 9 -7.91 -12.26 -14.06
C ILE A 9 -8.99 -11.20 -14.03
N TYR A 10 -9.11 -10.49 -12.92
CA TYR A 10 -10.05 -9.38 -12.76
C TYR A 10 -9.34 -8.03 -12.92
N GLY A 11 -10.13 -6.99 -13.22
CA GLY A 11 -9.61 -5.62 -13.25
C GLY A 11 -9.13 -5.17 -11.87
N VAL A 12 -8.20 -4.21 -11.86
CA VAL A 12 -7.83 -3.50 -10.64
C VAL A 12 -8.87 -2.40 -10.36
N PRO A 13 -9.11 -2.03 -9.09
CA PRO A 13 -10.03 -0.93 -8.77
C PRO A 13 -9.59 0.37 -9.43
N GLY A 14 -10.55 1.09 -10.01
CA GLY A 14 -10.37 2.47 -10.42
C GLY A 14 -10.36 3.41 -9.22
N THR A 15 -10.12 4.70 -9.48
CA THR A 15 -10.12 5.75 -8.47
C THR A 15 -11.08 6.88 -8.86
N SER A 16 -11.80 7.43 -7.87
CA SER A 16 -12.64 8.62 -8.06
C SER A 16 -12.43 9.63 -6.92
N LEU A 17 -12.65 10.92 -7.20
CA LEU A 17 -12.45 11.98 -6.20
C LEU A 17 -13.45 11.85 -5.05
N TRP A 18 -12.95 11.67 -3.83
CA TRP A 18 -13.75 11.80 -2.62
C TRP A 18 -13.80 13.26 -2.17
N LYS A 19 -12.64 13.89 -1.96
CA LYS A 19 -12.49 15.29 -1.54
C LYS A 19 -11.14 15.82 -1.99
N ASP A 20 -11.08 17.07 -2.40
CA ASP A 20 -9.83 17.79 -2.63
C ASP A 20 -9.48 18.60 -1.36
N MET A 21 -8.27 18.41 -0.85
CA MET A 21 -7.76 19.12 0.34
C MET A 21 -6.98 20.39 -0.02
N GLY A 22 -6.66 20.61 -1.30
CA GLY A 22 -5.86 21.74 -1.78
C GLY A 22 -4.39 21.70 -1.37
N SER A 23 -3.95 20.62 -0.71
CA SER A 23 -2.62 20.45 -0.14
C SER A 23 -2.26 18.97 -0.07
N PRO A 24 -0.99 18.57 -0.29
CA PRO A 24 -0.57 17.18 -0.30
C PRO A 24 -1.06 16.41 0.94
N VAL A 25 -1.72 15.27 0.73
CA VAL A 25 -2.19 14.42 1.83
C VAL A 25 -1.00 13.62 2.35
N LYS A 26 -0.67 13.82 3.63
CA LYS A 26 0.51 13.24 4.29
C LYS A 26 0.20 11.95 5.05
N GLY A 27 -1.03 11.81 5.53
CA GLY A 27 -1.49 10.63 6.24
C GLY A 27 -3.00 10.62 6.41
N LEU A 28 -3.57 9.41 6.45
CA LEU A 28 -4.98 9.17 6.69
C LEU A 28 -5.12 8.23 7.89
N GLY A 29 -6.18 8.43 8.67
CA GLY A 29 -6.53 7.57 9.79
C GLY A 29 -7.99 7.77 10.17
N VAL A 30 -8.51 6.93 11.06
CA VAL A 30 -9.90 7.03 11.52
C VAL A 30 -9.91 7.14 13.03
N HIS A 31 -10.72 8.07 13.54
CA HIS A 31 -10.93 8.28 14.97
C HIS A 31 -12.38 8.72 15.19
N ASP A 32 -13.06 8.10 16.15
CA ASP A 32 -14.42 8.47 16.58
C ASP A 32 -15.43 8.66 15.43
N GLY A 33 -15.43 7.74 14.46
CA GLY A 33 -16.33 7.80 13.30
C GLY A 33 -16.03 8.92 12.30
N ARG A 34 -14.87 9.58 12.42
CA ARG A 34 -14.38 10.63 11.52
C ARG A 34 -13.08 10.22 10.84
N LEU A 35 -12.85 10.78 9.66
CA LEU A 35 -11.59 10.63 8.95
C LEU A 35 -10.62 11.71 9.43
N LEU A 36 -9.50 11.29 10.01
CA LEU A 36 -8.37 12.15 10.30
C LEU A 36 -7.50 12.28 9.04
N VAL A 37 -7.24 13.52 8.64
CA VAL A 37 -6.44 13.84 7.47
C VAL A 37 -5.32 14.79 7.89
N ALA A 38 -4.08 14.35 7.76
CA ALA A 38 -2.92 15.22 7.85
C ALA A 38 -2.53 15.69 6.45
N THR A 39 -2.38 16.99 6.25
CA THR A 39 -1.91 17.60 5.00
C THR A 39 -0.72 18.50 5.27
N GLY A 40 -0.09 19.06 4.21
CA GLY A 40 0.97 20.04 4.39
C GLY A 40 0.57 21.31 5.15
N ASP A 41 -0.72 21.66 5.15
CA ASP A 41 -1.25 22.91 5.72
C ASP A 41 -2.02 22.74 7.03
N GLY A 42 -2.33 21.50 7.43
CA GLY A 42 -3.10 21.27 8.64
C GLY A 42 -3.46 19.82 8.92
N ILE A 43 -4.09 19.63 10.07
CA ILE A 43 -4.75 18.38 10.46
C ILE A 43 -6.24 18.64 10.52
N TYR A 44 -7.03 17.78 9.90
CA TYR A 44 -8.48 17.93 9.75
C TYR A 44 -9.19 16.68 10.25
N GLU A 45 -10.32 16.87 10.91
CA GLU A 45 -11.33 15.83 11.09
C GLU A 45 -12.46 16.06 10.09
N LEU A 46 -12.73 15.04 9.27
CA LEU A 46 -13.78 15.08 8.27
C LEU A 46 -14.91 14.12 8.64
N ASP A 47 -16.14 14.62 8.54
CA ASP A 47 -17.34 13.79 8.66
C ASP A 47 -17.58 12.95 7.38
N PRO A 48 -18.43 11.90 7.43
CA PRO A 48 -18.76 11.09 6.25
C PRO A 48 -19.33 11.89 5.07
N ASP A 49 -19.98 13.02 5.35
CA ASP A 49 -20.48 13.97 4.35
C ASP A 49 -19.39 14.89 3.75
N LYS A 50 -18.13 14.68 4.16
CA LYS A 50 -16.91 15.39 3.74
C LYS A 50 -16.78 16.80 4.35
N SER A 51 -17.66 17.21 5.26
CA SER A 51 -17.53 18.49 5.95
C SER A 51 -16.34 18.46 6.93
N VAL A 52 -15.72 19.61 7.16
CA VAL A 52 -14.64 19.76 8.14
C VAL A 52 -15.28 19.99 9.50
N ASN A 53 -15.08 19.07 10.43
CA ASN A 53 -15.62 19.16 11.78
C ASN A 53 -14.70 20.00 12.69
N ARG A 54 -13.42 19.63 12.73
CA ARG A 54 -12.36 20.35 13.43
C ARG A 54 -11.14 20.41 12.54
N SER A 55 -10.36 21.46 12.72
CA SER A 55 -9.08 21.59 12.03
C SER A 55 -8.08 22.34 12.89
N LEU A 56 -6.83 21.95 12.79
CA LEU A 56 -5.69 22.72 13.24
C LEU A 56 -4.89 23.13 12.00
N SER A 57 -4.91 24.41 11.66
CA SER A 57 -3.99 24.93 10.65
C SER A 57 -2.58 24.87 11.21
N THR A 58 -1.71 24.05 10.62
CA THR A 58 -0.31 23.94 11.05
C THR A 58 0.58 23.97 9.82
N THR A 59 1.60 24.82 9.84
CA THR A 59 2.56 24.95 8.75
C THR A 59 3.63 23.86 8.74
N GLN A 60 3.48 22.77 9.52
CA GLN A 60 4.62 21.93 9.91
C GLN A 60 4.46 20.41 9.77
N CYS A 61 3.38 19.89 9.18
CA CYS A 61 3.37 18.49 8.72
C CYS A 61 4.12 18.37 7.38
N THR A 62 5.43 18.62 7.43
CA THR A 62 6.29 18.76 6.25
C THR A 62 6.61 17.43 5.57
N THR A 63 6.59 16.33 6.35
CA THR A 63 6.82 14.97 5.87
C THR A 63 5.52 14.15 5.88
N ARG A 64 5.60 12.87 5.52
CA ARG A 64 4.47 11.94 5.66
C ARG A 64 4.09 11.81 7.15
N ALA A 65 2.84 11.43 7.38
CA ALA A 65 2.25 11.39 8.70
C ALA A 65 1.74 10.00 9.05
N SER A 66 1.95 9.60 10.31
CA SER A 66 1.33 8.39 10.89
C SER A 66 0.19 8.81 11.80
N ILE A 67 -0.91 8.07 11.75
CA ILE A 67 -2.10 8.35 12.56
C ILE A 67 -2.51 7.06 13.27
N ALA A 68 -2.71 7.13 14.57
CA ALA A 68 -3.22 6.00 15.36
C ALA A 68 -4.31 6.47 16.32
N SER A 69 -5.31 5.63 16.56
CA SER A 69 -6.38 5.92 17.52
C SER A 69 -6.48 4.83 18.58
N MET A 70 -6.65 5.25 19.83
CA MET A 70 -6.96 4.39 20.98
C MET A 70 -8.44 4.44 21.36
N GLY A 71 -9.30 4.94 20.46
CA GLY A 71 -10.74 5.12 20.71
C GLY A 71 -11.07 6.43 21.43
N THR A 72 -10.49 6.68 22.60
CA THR A 72 -10.73 7.92 23.39
C THR A 72 -9.93 9.13 22.93
N ALA A 73 -8.82 8.88 22.26
CA ALA A 73 -7.97 9.88 21.64
C ALA A 73 -7.34 9.32 20.37
N ALA A 74 -6.75 10.20 19.56
CA ALA A 74 -5.84 9.83 18.49
C ALA A 74 -4.55 10.64 18.57
N ALA A 75 -3.50 10.10 17.99
CA ALA A 75 -2.22 10.75 17.83
C ALA A 75 -1.87 10.83 16.34
N VAL A 76 -1.30 11.96 15.95
CA VAL A 76 -0.75 12.20 14.61
C VAL A 76 0.72 12.53 14.79
N THR A 77 1.59 11.90 14.01
CA THR A 77 3.01 12.25 13.92
C THR A 77 3.34 12.72 12.52
N GLY A 78 4.30 13.63 12.37
CA GLY A 78 4.74 14.14 11.08
C GLY A 78 5.73 15.29 11.24
N GLY A 79 6.76 15.33 10.41
CA GLY A 79 7.83 16.33 10.50
C GLY A 79 8.57 16.34 11.85
N GLY A 80 8.69 15.19 12.53
CA GLY A 80 9.25 15.06 13.87
C GLY A 80 8.40 15.67 14.99
N ARG A 81 7.12 15.95 14.73
CA ARG A 81 6.16 16.51 15.70
C ARG A 81 5.07 15.53 16.03
N ILE A 82 4.38 15.79 17.15
CA ILE A 82 3.25 15.01 17.64
C ILE A 82 2.06 15.97 17.85
N TRP A 83 0.89 15.53 17.42
CA TRP A 83 -0.39 16.17 17.71
C TRP A 83 -1.33 15.16 18.35
N LEU A 84 -2.12 15.62 19.31
CA LEU A 84 -3.15 14.81 19.96
C LEU A 84 -4.53 15.30 19.58
N VAL A 85 -5.39 14.38 19.20
CA VAL A 85 -6.81 14.61 18.96
C VAL A 85 -7.56 14.10 20.18
N THR A 86 -8.23 15.01 20.88
CA THR A 86 -8.92 14.78 22.16
C THR A 86 -10.35 15.31 22.10
N GLY A 87 -11.13 15.15 23.18
CA GLY A 87 -12.42 15.82 23.32
C GLY A 87 -12.36 17.36 23.22
N LEU A 88 -11.21 17.97 23.53
CA LEU A 88 -11.03 19.44 23.49
C LEU A 88 -10.69 19.97 22.10
N GLY A 89 -10.24 19.12 21.19
CA GLY A 89 -9.74 19.53 19.88
C GLY A 89 -8.46 18.82 19.48
N ILE A 90 -7.83 19.35 18.44
CA ILE A 90 -6.51 18.93 17.95
C ILE A 90 -5.48 19.85 18.61
N VAL A 91 -4.53 19.27 19.33
CA VAL A 91 -3.54 19.97 20.15
C VAL A 91 -2.13 19.68 19.61
N ASP A 92 -1.31 20.72 19.40
CA ASP A 92 0.12 20.59 19.13
C ASP A 92 0.88 20.42 20.44
N THR A 93 1.47 19.24 20.65
CA THR A 93 2.13 18.94 21.93
C THR A 93 3.46 19.68 22.10
N THR A 94 3.98 20.31 21.04
CA THR A 94 5.22 21.10 21.09
C THR A 94 5.02 22.52 21.60
N GLN A 95 3.76 22.99 21.70
CA GLN A 95 3.42 24.33 22.18
C GLN A 95 3.11 24.28 23.69
N PRO A 96 3.95 24.89 24.56
CA PRO A 96 3.74 24.87 26.01
C PRO A 96 2.44 25.55 26.46
N SER A 97 1.84 26.40 25.61
CA SER A 97 0.56 27.08 25.85
C SER A 97 -0.65 26.16 25.65
N ASP A 98 -0.53 25.18 24.76
CA ASP A 98 -1.64 24.33 24.33
C ASP A 98 -1.64 23.00 25.10
N TYR A 99 -0.47 22.64 25.63
CA TYR A 99 -0.29 21.49 26.49
C TYR A 99 0.71 21.82 27.62
N PRO A 100 0.29 21.97 28.89
CA PRO A 100 1.20 22.21 29.99
C PRO A 100 2.04 20.95 30.21
N MET A 101 3.21 20.93 29.57
CA MET A 101 4.19 19.85 29.68
C MET A 101 4.65 19.75 31.13
N VAL A 102 4.28 18.66 31.81
CA VAL A 102 4.88 18.33 33.10
C VAL A 102 6.22 17.64 32.82
N GLY A 103 7.30 18.43 32.74
CA GLY A 103 8.62 17.95 33.13
C GLY A 103 9.69 17.61 32.07
N HIS A 104 9.41 17.49 30.77
CA HIS A 104 10.48 17.18 29.79
C HIS A 104 10.17 17.57 28.34
N PRO A 105 11.17 17.92 27.50
CA PRO A 105 10.97 18.07 26.05
C PRO A 105 10.54 16.76 25.40
N ILE A 106 9.50 16.82 24.56
CA ILE A 106 9.03 15.72 23.72
C ILE A 106 10.11 15.35 22.69
N HIS A 107 10.36 14.05 22.55
CA HIS A 107 11.23 13.54 21.52
C HIS A 107 10.55 13.57 20.14
N PRO A 108 11.30 13.88 19.07
CA PRO A 108 10.77 13.80 17.72
C PRO A 108 10.38 12.36 17.36
N ALA A 109 9.25 12.21 16.68
CA ALA A 109 8.68 10.94 16.24
C ALA A 109 8.09 11.06 14.82
N ASP A 110 8.20 9.99 14.05
CA ASP A 110 7.64 9.89 12.69
C ASP A 110 6.49 8.89 12.61
N ARG A 111 6.49 7.87 13.47
CA ARG A 111 5.54 6.76 13.49
C ARG A 111 4.87 6.65 14.85
N VAL A 112 3.59 6.30 14.82
CA VAL A 112 2.79 6.03 16.01
C VAL A 112 1.97 4.77 15.84
N ALA A 113 1.91 3.95 16.89
CA ALA A 113 0.99 2.83 17.02
C ALA A 113 0.25 2.91 18.36
N VAL A 114 -0.78 2.08 18.48
CA VAL A 114 -1.50 1.89 19.73
C VAL A 114 -1.44 0.42 20.12
N LEU A 115 -1.05 0.15 21.36
CA LEU A 115 -1.14 -1.18 21.95
C LEU A 115 -1.61 -1.07 23.41
N ASP A 116 -2.65 -1.83 23.77
CA ASP A 116 -3.16 -1.91 25.15
C ASP A 116 -3.34 -0.54 25.84
N ASN A 117 -3.92 0.43 25.10
CA ASN A 117 -4.16 1.82 25.53
C ASN A 117 -2.91 2.70 25.76
N TYR A 118 -1.78 2.32 25.19
CA TYR A 118 -0.61 3.20 25.06
C TYR A 118 -0.52 3.73 23.64
N PHE A 119 -0.28 5.03 23.49
CA PHE A 119 0.38 5.53 22.28
C PHE A 119 1.85 5.19 22.36
N ILE A 120 2.41 4.65 21.29
CA ILE A 120 3.80 4.24 21.20
C ILE A 120 4.42 4.91 19.99
N PHE A 121 5.54 5.58 20.20
CA PHE A 121 6.22 6.43 19.23
C PHE A 121 7.66 5.97 19.04
N ASN A 122 8.13 5.98 17.80
CA ASN A 122 9.57 5.82 17.56
C ASN A 122 10.28 7.14 17.92
N ARG A 123 11.48 7.06 18.47
CA ARG A 123 12.32 8.25 18.66
C ARG A 123 13.28 8.36 17.48
N THR A 124 13.06 9.36 16.62
CA THR A 124 13.81 9.50 15.36
C THR A 124 15.32 9.60 15.61
N GLY A 125 16.12 8.85 14.84
CA GLY A 125 17.59 8.84 14.95
C GLY A 125 18.13 8.09 16.17
N THR A 126 17.34 7.16 16.72
CA THR A 126 17.76 6.29 17.83
C THR A 126 17.11 4.91 17.71
N GLY A 127 17.65 3.90 18.40
CA GLY A 127 17.00 2.59 18.63
C GLY A 127 15.90 2.61 19.70
N GLN A 128 15.43 3.79 20.11
CA GLN A 128 14.46 3.93 21.21
C GLN A 128 13.04 4.13 20.71
N PHE A 129 12.09 3.67 21.52
CA PHE A 129 10.69 4.05 21.44
C PHE A 129 10.24 4.57 22.79
N PHE A 130 9.24 5.44 22.79
CA PHE A 130 8.64 5.99 23.99
C PHE A 130 7.13 5.87 23.93
N PHE A 131 6.48 5.91 25.08
CA PHE A 131 5.06 5.64 25.17
C PHE A 131 4.35 6.61 26.10
N VAL A 132 3.04 6.76 25.87
CA VAL A 132 2.16 7.61 26.69
C VAL A 132 0.87 6.86 26.95
N GLY A 133 0.45 6.81 28.21
CA GLY A 133 -0.72 6.08 28.68
C GLY A 133 -0.43 5.27 29.95
N PRO A 134 -1.42 4.57 30.52
CA PRO A 134 -2.83 4.54 30.14
C PRO A 134 -3.59 5.52 31.04
N VAL A 135 -3.41 6.83 30.85
CA VAL A 135 -4.14 7.81 31.67
C VAL A 135 -5.57 7.94 31.15
N VAL A 136 -6.52 7.67 32.06
CA VAL A 136 -7.93 7.31 31.81
C VAL A 136 -8.83 8.53 31.59
N THR A 137 -8.27 9.72 31.41
CA THR A 137 -9.06 10.92 31.12
C THR A 137 -8.62 11.49 29.79
N GLU A 138 -9.60 11.69 28.91
CA GLU A 138 -9.54 12.26 27.56
C GLU A 138 -8.78 13.62 27.44
N TYR A 139 -8.27 14.16 28.54
CA TYR A 139 -7.71 15.50 28.67
C TYR A 139 -6.26 15.57 29.13
N GLN A 140 -5.62 14.47 29.55
CA GLN A 140 -4.27 14.50 30.14
C GLN A 140 -3.42 13.27 29.76
N GLN A 141 -2.88 13.28 28.54
CA GLN A 141 -1.77 12.42 28.09
C GLN A 141 -0.41 13.03 28.45
N THR A 142 0.20 12.67 29.58
CA THR A 142 1.49 13.27 29.99
C THR A 142 2.67 12.44 29.49
N PHE A 143 3.65 13.08 28.84
CA PHE A 143 4.91 12.44 28.46
C PHE A 143 5.85 12.42 29.67
N ASP A 144 6.19 11.24 30.18
CA ASP A 144 7.25 11.07 31.18
C ASP A 144 8.61 10.85 30.48
N ALA A 145 9.68 11.42 31.04
CA ALA A 145 11.04 11.23 30.53
C ALA A 145 11.57 9.81 30.75
N LEU A 146 10.95 9.03 31.64
CA LEU A 146 11.31 7.65 31.93
C LEU A 146 10.49 6.62 31.13
N ASP A 147 9.43 7.05 30.45
CA ASP A 147 8.54 6.17 29.66
C ASP A 147 9.14 5.88 28.27
N PHE A 148 10.29 5.21 28.26
CA PHE A 148 10.97 4.76 27.06
C PHE A 148 11.61 3.38 27.22
N ALA A 149 11.85 2.72 26.10
CA ALA A 149 12.65 1.51 26.01
C ALA A 149 13.48 1.52 24.73
N THR A 150 14.47 0.64 24.66
CA THR A 150 15.39 0.52 23.52
C THR A 150 15.23 -0.87 22.91
N ALA A 151 15.18 -0.96 21.58
CA ALA A 151 15.37 -2.21 20.86
C ALA A 151 16.86 -2.59 20.92
N GLU A 152 17.22 -3.50 21.83
CA GLU A 152 18.62 -3.81 22.19
C GLU A 152 19.13 -5.15 21.63
N GLY A 153 18.36 -5.85 20.80
CA GLY A 153 18.76 -7.11 20.17
C GLY A 153 19.96 -6.96 19.26
N ALA A 154 20.02 -5.87 18.49
CA ALA A 154 21.21 -5.36 17.82
C ALA A 154 21.18 -3.82 17.82
N PRO A 155 22.33 -3.12 17.89
CA PRO A 155 22.33 -1.66 17.83
C PRO A 155 21.98 -1.13 16.44
N ASP A 156 20.73 -0.72 16.23
CA ASP A 156 20.27 0.02 15.06
C ASP A 156 19.15 1.03 15.40
N ASP A 157 18.84 1.94 14.47
CA ASP A 157 17.79 2.93 14.68
C ASP A 157 16.41 2.33 14.41
N THR A 158 15.47 2.50 15.36
CA THR A 158 14.06 2.12 15.18
C THR A 158 13.37 3.16 14.31
N ILE A 159 13.22 2.86 13.02
CA ILE A 159 12.67 3.78 12.03
C ILE A 159 11.14 3.65 11.88
N SER A 160 10.57 2.50 12.26
CA SER A 160 9.12 2.29 12.17
C SER A 160 8.58 1.39 13.26
N LEU A 161 7.26 1.47 13.43
CA LEU A 161 6.52 0.59 14.32
C LEU A 161 5.08 0.41 13.84
N LEU A 162 4.50 -0.74 14.19
CA LEU A 162 3.08 -1.04 14.08
C LEU A 162 2.69 -2.04 15.17
N ALA A 163 1.41 -2.07 15.53
CA ALA A 163 0.88 -3.08 16.44
C ALA A 163 0.07 -4.10 15.65
N ASP A 164 0.26 -5.39 15.90
CA ASP A 164 -0.50 -6.50 15.30
C ASP A 164 -0.57 -7.67 16.28
N HIS A 165 -1.66 -8.45 16.33
CA HIS A 165 -1.85 -9.56 17.30
C HIS A 165 -1.61 -9.22 18.78
N ARG A 166 -1.87 -7.96 19.16
CA ARG A 166 -1.57 -7.45 20.51
C ARG A 166 -0.06 -7.45 20.83
N GLU A 167 0.75 -7.31 19.79
CA GLU A 167 2.19 -7.24 19.86
C GLU A 167 2.67 -6.00 19.09
N LEU A 168 3.77 -5.44 19.56
CA LEU A 168 4.43 -4.29 18.97
C LEU A 168 5.58 -4.78 18.09
N TRP A 169 5.47 -4.54 16.81
CA TRP A 169 6.54 -4.77 15.85
C TRP A 169 7.37 -3.49 15.73
N LEU A 170 8.64 -3.59 16.07
CA LEU A 170 9.63 -2.52 15.97
C LEU A 170 10.55 -2.82 14.79
N PHE A 171 10.55 -1.92 13.81
CA PHE A 171 11.37 -2.03 12.62
C PHE A 171 12.59 -1.14 12.76
N GLY A 172 13.73 -1.77 12.96
CA GLY A 172 15.04 -1.17 12.85
C GLY A 172 15.47 -1.01 11.39
N GLN A 173 16.60 -0.33 11.17
CA GLN A 173 17.21 -0.22 9.85
C GLN A 173 17.76 -1.55 9.36
N GLU A 174 18.30 -2.39 10.26
CA GLU A 174 18.95 -3.66 9.92
C GLU A 174 18.23 -4.85 10.58
N THR A 175 17.38 -4.60 11.59
CA THR A 175 16.72 -5.67 12.34
C THR A 175 15.24 -5.38 12.61
N VAL A 176 14.48 -6.42 13.00
CA VAL A 176 13.10 -6.28 13.47
C VAL A 176 12.94 -7.04 14.78
N GLU A 177 12.29 -6.40 15.76
CA GLU A 177 11.97 -6.99 17.06
C GLU A 177 10.46 -6.99 17.31
N VAL A 178 9.98 -8.04 17.98
CA VAL A 178 8.58 -8.10 18.43
C VAL A 178 8.51 -8.07 19.95
N TRP A 179 7.67 -7.17 20.45
CA TRP A 179 7.49 -6.85 21.85
C TRP A 179 6.02 -7.04 22.24
N TYR A 180 5.76 -7.23 23.53
CA TYR A 180 4.40 -7.33 24.07
C TYR A 180 4.27 -6.50 25.34
N ASN A 181 3.03 -6.15 25.68
CA ASN A 181 2.74 -5.50 26.96
C ASN A 181 2.67 -6.55 28.08
N ALA A 182 3.71 -6.62 28.91
CA ALA A 182 3.80 -7.43 30.11
C ALA A 182 3.18 -6.77 31.36
N GLY A 183 2.85 -5.48 31.29
CA GLY A 183 2.39 -4.65 32.39
C GLY A 183 3.52 -4.27 33.38
N GLY A 184 3.17 -3.59 34.47
CA GLY A 184 4.14 -3.09 35.45
C GLY A 184 4.60 -1.67 35.16
N SER A 185 5.76 -1.28 35.71
CA SER A 185 6.37 0.05 35.49
C SER A 185 7.02 0.18 34.12
N ASP A 186 7.63 -0.91 33.63
CA ASP A 186 8.23 -1.01 32.31
C ASP A 186 7.37 -1.97 31.49
N PRO A 187 6.27 -1.48 30.89
CA PRO A 187 5.20 -2.35 30.40
C PRO A 187 5.62 -3.20 29.20
N PHE A 188 6.60 -2.77 28.42
CA PHE A 188 6.98 -3.46 27.18
C PHE A 188 8.20 -4.33 27.37
N LEU A 189 8.06 -5.62 27.03
CA LEU A 189 9.16 -6.59 27.02
C LEU A 189 9.25 -7.26 25.66
N ARG A 190 10.47 -7.61 25.25
CA ARG A 190 10.72 -8.36 24.02
C ARG A 190 10.22 -9.81 24.12
N ILE A 191 9.63 -10.31 23.04
CA ILE A 191 9.29 -11.72 22.88
C ILE A 191 10.56 -12.52 22.55
N GLN A 192 10.84 -13.54 23.35
CA GLN A 192 12.01 -14.42 23.10
C GLN A 192 11.77 -15.26 21.85
N GLY A 193 12.73 -15.25 20.91
CA GLY A 193 12.64 -16.00 19.65
C GLY A 193 11.90 -15.28 18.51
N ALA A 194 11.50 -14.02 18.69
CA ALA A 194 10.87 -13.19 17.66
C ALA A 194 11.80 -12.05 17.18
N PHE A 195 13.09 -12.37 17.05
CA PHE A 195 14.12 -11.46 16.53
C PHE A 195 14.41 -11.81 15.06
N ILE A 196 14.44 -10.81 14.20
CA ILE A 196 14.59 -10.98 12.75
C ILE A 196 15.77 -10.13 12.27
N GLU A 197 16.72 -10.76 11.57
CA GLU A 197 17.94 -10.14 11.03
C GLU A 197 17.73 -9.52 9.63
N HIS A 198 16.50 -9.10 9.33
CA HIS A 198 16.15 -8.34 8.13
C HIS A 198 15.41 -7.10 8.58
N GLY A 199 16.00 -5.94 8.33
CA GLY A 199 15.50 -4.64 8.74
C GLY A 199 14.43 -4.11 7.81
N CYS A 200 14.42 -2.78 7.66
CA CYS A 200 13.37 -2.08 6.95
C CYS A 200 13.94 -0.95 6.09
N ALA A 201 13.57 -0.93 4.81
CA ALA A 201 14.08 0.03 3.85
C ALA A 201 13.63 1.49 4.09
N SER A 202 12.46 1.67 4.70
CA SER A 202 11.86 2.99 4.93
C SER A 202 10.90 2.97 6.10
N PRO A 203 10.75 4.08 6.85
CA PRO A 203 9.73 4.21 7.88
C PRO A 203 8.31 3.89 7.41
N TRP A 204 8.02 3.97 6.09
CA TRP A 204 6.67 3.96 5.52
C TRP A 204 6.31 2.70 4.73
N VAL A 205 7.19 1.69 4.68
CA VAL A 205 6.91 0.42 4.00
C VAL A 205 6.26 -0.66 4.87
N PRO A 206 6.38 -0.66 6.22
CA PRO A 206 5.64 -1.63 7.02
C PRO A 206 4.13 -1.35 6.94
N ALA A 207 3.39 -2.35 6.46
CA ALA A 207 1.94 -2.35 6.40
C ALA A 207 1.38 -3.67 6.94
N LYS A 208 0.12 -3.65 7.38
CA LYS A 208 -0.57 -4.83 7.87
C LYS A 208 -1.98 -4.90 7.32
N GLU A 209 -2.44 -6.12 7.06
CA GLU A 209 -3.82 -6.45 6.69
C GLU A 209 -4.02 -7.95 6.90
N ASP A 210 -5.24 -8.36 7.24
CA ASP A 210 -5.59 -9.77 7.49
C ASP A 210 -4.57 -10.50 8.37
N ASN A 211 -4.28 -9.95 9.55
CA ASN A 211 -3.42 -10.59 10.54
C ASN A 211 -2.00 -10.90 10.00
N THR A 212 -1.55 -10.15 9.01
CA THR A 212 -0.26 -10.36 8.36
C THR A 212 0.47 -9.04 8.22
N VAL A 213 1.76 -9.07 8.54
CA VAL A 213 2.66 -7.92 8.42
C VAL A 213 3.52 -8.08 7.18
N PHE A 214 3.64 -7.02 6.39
CA PHE A 214 4.41 -6.97 5.14
C PHE A 214 5.40 -5.79 5.19
N TRP A 215 6.60 -5.97 4.66
CA TRP A 215 7.58 -4.89 4.54
C TRP A 215 8.61 -5.17 3.46
N LEU A 216 9.24 -4.10 2.96
CA LEU A 216 10.47 -4.15 2.18
C LEU A 216 11.66 -4.04 3.14
N SER A 217 12.56 -5.02 3.14
CA SER A 217 13.76 -5.03 3.97
C SER A 217 14.88 -4.17 3.38
N ASP A 218 15.91 -3.96 4.19
CA ASP A 218 17.13 -3.22 3.90
C ASP A 218 18.04 -3.86 2.84
N ASP A 219 17.81 -5.14 2.50
CA ASP A 219 18.49 -5.87 1.43
C ASP A 219 17.67 -5.96 0.12
N GLY A 220 16.50 -5.32 0.06
CA GLY A 220 15.68 -5.22 -1.15
C GLY A 220 14.71 -6.37 -1.37
N ILE A 221 14.53 -7.22 -0.36
CA ILE A 221 13.58 -8.34 -0.39
C ILE A 221 12.25 -7.88 0.22
N VAL A 222 11.13 -8.36 -0.32
CA VAL A 222 9.82 -8.13 0.31
C VAL A 222 9.44 -9.36 1.12
N PHE A 223 9.15 -9.13 2.39
CA PHE A 223 8.78 -10.18 3.34
C PHE A 223 7.32 -10.06 3.78
N SER A 224 6.77 -11.22 4.14
CA SER A 224 5.53 -11.38 4.90
C SER A 224 5.83 -12.15 6.17
N ALA A 225 5.33 -11.70 7.32
CA ALA A 225 5.54 -12.38 8.59
C ALA A 225 4.57 -13.55 8.77
N VAL A 226 5.11 -14.74 9.04
CA VAL A 226 4.34 -15.92 9.45
C VAL A 226 4.92 -16.45 10.76
N ASN A 227 4.21 -16.27 11.88
CA ASN A 227 4.67 -16.66 13.22
C ASN A 227 6.10 -16.16 13.53
N TYR A 228 6.34 -14.86 13.36
CA TYR A 228 7.66 -14.20 13.50
C TYR A 228 8.76 -14.65 12.53
N THR A 229 8.46 -15.55 11.60
CA THR A 229 9.39 -15.93 10.53
C THR A 229 9.14 -15.05 9.31
N PRO A 230 10.13 -14.33 8.79
CA PRO A 230 10.00 -13.61 7.53
C PRO A 230 9.96 -14.62 6.36
N ILE A 231 8.86 -14.63 5.62
CA ILE A 231 8.69 -15.41 4.40
C ILE A 231 8.89 -14.49 3.20
N ARG A 232 9.89 -14.79 2.38
CA ARG A 232 10.18 -14.07 1.12
C ARG A 232 8.98 -14.19 0.18
N ILE A 233 8.37 -13.06 -0.17
CA ILE A 233 7.24 -12.98 -1.11
C ILE A 233 7.61 -12.29 -2.43
N SER A 234 8.72 -11.56 -2.50
CA SER A 234 9.29 -11.07 -3.76
C SER A 234 9.86 -12.22 -4.60
N THR A 235 9.77 -12.09 -5.93
CA THR A 235 10.46 -12.96 -6.88
C THR A 235 11.81 -12.35 -7.28
N ASP A 236 12.68 -13.15 -7.91
CA ASP A 236 13.97 -12.66 -8.41
C ASP A 236 13.81 -11.46 -9.37
N GLU A 237 12.74 -11.42 -10.17
CA GLU A 237 12.45 -10.30 -11.06
C GLU A 237 12.05 -9.03 -10.31
N ILE A 238 11.25 -9.17 -9.24
CA ILE A 238 10.84 -8.05 -8.38
C ILE A 238 12.06 -7.48 -7.65
N GLU A 239 12.94 -8.34 -7.15
CA GLU A 239 14.17 -7.93 -6.47
C GLU A 239 15.16 -7.24 -7.40
N ALA A 240 15.33 -7.73 -8.63
CA ALA A 240 16.15 -7.04 -9.62
C ALA A 240 15.64 -5.62 -9.90
N GLU A 241 14.32 -5.44 -10.04
CA GLU A 241 13.72 -4.12 -10.21
C GLU A 241 13.87 -3.23 -8.96
N LEU A 242 13.69 -3.80 -7.77
CA LEU A 242 13.88 -3.06 -6.52
C LEU A 242 15.35 -2.65 -6.33
N ALA A 243 16.30 -3.49 -6.72
CA ALA A 243 17.72 -3.18 -6.68
C ALA A 243 18.09 -2.00 -7.60
N ASP A 244 17.50 -1.95 -8.80
CA ASP A 244 17.65 -0.80 -9.72
C ASP A 244 17.08 0.50 -9.12
N LEU A 245 16.13 0.38 -8.19
CA LEU A 245 15.48 1.49 -7.49
C LEU A 245 16.07 1.75 -6.08
N SER A 246 17.20 1.13 -5.73
CA SER A 246 17.83 1.22 -4.39
C SER A 246 18.06 2.65 -3.88
N ALA A 247 18.38 3.59 -4.77
CA ALA A 247 18.53 5.00 -4.42
C ALA A 247 17.25 5.66 -3.87
N SER A 248 16.07 5.05 -4.11
CA SER A 248 14.76 5.56 -3.68
C SER A 248 14.17 4.79 -2.49
N TRP A 249 14.87 3.80 -1.94
CA TRP A 249 14.34 2.93 -0.87
C TRP A 249 13.92 3.70 0.39
N SER A 250 14.71 4.68 0.83
CA SER A 250 14.39 5.51 2.01
C SER A 250 13.13 6.36 1.86
N GLN A 251 12.64 6.54 0.62
CA GLN A 251 11.40 7.26 0.30
C GLN A 251 10.26 6.33 -0.12
N ALA A 252 10.49 5.01 -0.07
CA ALA A 252 9.48 4.02 -0.39
C ALA A 252 8.31 4.11 0.59
N VAL A 253 7.12 3.79 0.08
CA VAL A 253 5.86 3.84 0.83
C VAL A 253 5.07 2.60 0.51
N ALA A 254 4.41 2.04 1.51
CA ALA A 254 3.46 0.98 1.29
C ALA A 254 2.20 1.15 2.14
N TRP A 255 1.15 0.46 1.69
CA TRP A 255 -0.10 0.31 2.40
C TRP A 255 -0.73 -1.01 1.99
N ALA A 256 -1.61 -1.52 2.83
CA ALA A 256 -2.31 -2.77 2.57
C ALA A 256 -3.81 -2.56 2.72
N TYR A 257 -4.59 -3.30 1.92
CA TYR A 257 -6.04 -3.31 2.01
C TYR A 257 -6.58 -4.66 1.56
N SER A 258 -7.72 -5.04 2.13
CA SER A 258 -8.49 -6.19 1.70
C SER A 258 -9.68 -5.78 0.83
N ASP A 259 -9.92 -6.49 -0.28
CA ASP A 259 -11.11 -6.33 -1.11
C ASP A 259 -11.50 -7.66 -1.75
N ALA A 260 -12.79 -7.96 -1.77
CA ALA A 260 -13.36 -9.20 -2.34
C ALA A 260 -12.67 -10.51 -1.90
N GLY A 261 -12.10 -10.57 -0.68
CA GLY A 261 -11.38 -11.73 -0.16
C GLY A 261 -9.91 -11.83 -0.57
N HIS A 262 -9.39 -10.83 -1.28
CA HIS A 262 -7.97 -10.67 -1.57
C HIS A 262 -7.36 -9.64 -0.62
N VAL A 263 -6.09 -9.84 -0.29
CA VAL A 263 -5.28 -8.87 0.47
C VAL A 263 -4.18 -8.38 -0.45
N PHE A 264 -4.12 -7.06 -0.61
CA PHE A 264 -3.14 -6.42 -1.47
C PHE A 264 -2.14 -5.64 -0.65
N TYR A 265 -0.86 -5.89 -0.85
CA TYR A 265 0.23 -5.05 -0.36
C TYR A 265 0.73 -4.18 -1.52
N VAL A 266 0.49 -2.87 -1.43
CA VAL A 266 0.82 -1.89 -2.46
C VAL A 266 2.10 -1.17 -2.04
N LEU A 267 3.18 -1.40 -2.77
CA LEU A 267 4.51 -0.84 -2.52
C LEU A 267 4.91 0.10 -3.65
N THR A 268 5.17 1.36 -3.32
CA THR A 268 5.67 2.38 -4.24
C THR A 268 7.13 2.70 -3.91
N VAL A 269 8.02 2.52 -4.89
CA VAL A 269 9.45 2.85 -4.79
C VAL A 269 9.84 3.70 -5.99
N GLY A 270 10.33 4.92 -5.74
CA GLY A 270 10.61 5.89 -6.80
C GLY A 270 9.36 6.20 -7.63
N ASN A 271 9.39 5.80 -8.92
CA ASN A 271 8.25 5.94 -9.83
C ASN A 271 7.58 4.63 -10.23
N THR A 272 7.81 3.55 -9.48
CA THR A 272 7.19 2.24 -9.72
C THR A 272 6.25 1.93 -8.57
N THR A 273 5.05 1.40 -8.87
CA THR A 273 4.18 0.78 -7.86
C THR A 273 3.98 -0.69 -8.18
N LEU A 274 4.44 -1.53 -7.26
CA LEU A 274 4.33 -2.98 -7.25
C LEU A 274 3.22 -3.37 -6.27
N VAL A 275 2.40 -4.34 -6.64
CA VAL A 275 1.31 -4.81 -5.79
C VAL A 275 1.38 -6.31 -5.70
N TYR A 276 1.50 -6.81 -4.48
CA TYR A 276 1.40 -8.23 -4.17
C TYR A 276 -0.04 -8.57 -3.80
N ASP A 277 -0.58 -9.64 -4.39
CA ASP A 277 -1.86 -10.22 -4.00
C ASP A 277 -1.62 -11.52 -3.22
N ALA A 278 -1.97 -11.51 -1.93
CA ALA A 278 -1.72 -12.65 -1.05
C ALA A 278 -2.54 -13.90 -1.41
N ALA A 279 -3.69 -13.75 -2.07
CA ALA A 279 -4.54 -14.87 -2.44
C ALA A 279 -4.00 -15.62 -3.66
N THR A 280 -3.46 -14.89 -4.64
CA THR A 280 -2.86 -15.48 -5.85
C THR A 280 -1.36 -15.71 -5.74
N GLN A 281 -0.71 -15.07 -4.76
CA GLN A 281 0.74 -15.01 -4.57
C GLN A 281 1.49 -14.43 -5.79
N LEU A 282 0.81 -13.60 -6.56
CA LEU A 282 1.36 -12.97 -7.76
C LEU A 282 1.58 -11.48 -7.52
N TRP A 283 2.52 -10.93 -8.30
CA TRP A 283 2.80 -9.51 -8.36
C TRP A 283 2.23 -8.91 -9.64
N HIS A 284 1.69 -7.70 -9.53
CA HIS A 284 1.33 -6.86 -10.68
C HIS A 284 1.76 -5.41 -10.44
N ARG A 285 1.75 -4.63 -11.52
CA ARG A 285 2.05 -3.20 -11.46
C ARG A 285 0.78 -2.38 -11.48
N ARG A 286 0.79 -1.25 -10.78
CA ARG A 286 -0.24 -0.21 -10.91
C ARG A 286 0.43 1.12 -11.25
N SER A 287 -0.19 1.92 -12.10
CA SER A 287 0.38 3.18 -12.56
C SER A 287 -0.72 4.11 -13.02
N HIS A 288 -0.60 5.39 -12.66
CA HIS A 288 -1.42 6.46 -13.20
C HIS A 288 -0.80 6.98 -14.50
N HIS A 289 -1.62 7.26 -15.51
CA HIS A 289 -1.17 7.63 -16.86
C HIS A 289 -0.18 8.80 -16.88
N VAL A 290 -0.38 9.79 -16.00
CA VAL A 290 0.46 11.00 -15.93
C VAL A 290 1.61 10.85 -14.94
N LEU A 291 1.39 10.18 -13.80
CA LEU A 291 2.37 10.14 -12.73
C LEU A 291 3.44 9.07 -13.00
N GLY A 292 3.12 8.04 -13.76
CA GLY A 292 3.99 6.88 -13.97
C GLY A 292 3.99 5.89 -12.80
N ARG A 293 3.40 6.26 -11.66
CA ARG A 293 3.14 5.42 -10.48
C ARG A 293 1.69 5.55 -10.03
N HIS A 294 1.22 4.67 -9.14
CA HIS A 294 -0.10 4.82 -8.54
C HIS A 294 -0.16 6.08 -7.67
N ALA A 295 -1.29 6.81 -7.67
CA ALA A 295 -1.41 8.10 -6.98
C ALA A 295 -1.46 7.98 -5.44
N GLY A 296 -1.94 6.84 -4.92
CA GLY A 296 -2.13 6.62 -3.49
C GLY A 296 -0.83 6.49 -2.70
N THR A 297 -0.67 7.32 -1.67
CA THR A 297 0.49 7.37 -0.77
C THR A 297 0.15 7.17 0.71
N SER A 298 -1.14 7.13 1.05
CA SER A 298 -1.66 6.80 2.37
C SER A 298 -3.01 6.12 2.21
N TYR A 299 -3.47 5.38 3.23
CA TYR A 299 -4.69 4.58 3.15
C TYR A 299 -5.48 4.64 4.47
N ALA A 300 -6.81 4.68 4.36
CA ALA A 300 -7.73 4.42 5.46
C ALA A 300 -9.04 3.80 4.96
N ARG A 301 -9.61 2.88 5.73
CA ARG A 301 -10.97 2.38 5.52
C ARG A 301 -11.94 3.26 6.30
N PHE A 302 -12.79 4.01 5.61
CA PHE A 302 -13.71 4.97 6.23
C PHE A 302 -15.09 4.94 5.55
N ASP A 303 -16.16 4.92 6.35
CA ASP A 303 -17.55 4.93 5.85
C ASP A 303 -17.82 3.89 4.74
N GLY A 304 -17.33 2.66 4.95
CA GLY A 304 -17.45 1.55 4.00
C GLY A 304 -16.65 1.70 2.70
N LYS A 305 -15.72 2.67 2.62
CA LYS A 305 -14.92 2.97 1.43
C LYS A 305 -13.43 2.80 1.71
N HIS A 306 -12.70 2.33 0.71
CA HIS A 306 -11.23 2.36 0.72
C HIS A 306 -10.79 3.73 0.23
N LEU A 307 -10.24 4.55 1.12
CA LEU A 307 -9.75 5.87 0.79
C LEU A 307 -8.23 5.88 0.69
N ILE A 308 -7.71 6.56 -0.32
CA ILE A 308 -6.29 6.82 -0.50
C ILE A 308 -6.02 8.32 -0.55
N GLY A 309 -4.94 8.77 0.07
CA GLY A 309 -4.44 10.14 -0.06
C GLY A 309 -3.39 10.24 -1.16
N THR A 310 -3.30 11.39 -1.83
CA THR A 310 -2.31 11.63 -2.91
C THR A 310 -1.35 12.77 -2.54
N ASP A 311 -0.17 12.76 -3.16
CA ASP A 311 0.80 13.87 -3.02
C ASP A 311 0.30 15.15 -3.73
N GLU A 312 -0.66 15.03 -4.65
CA GLU A 312 -1.32 16.13 -5.36
C GLU A 312 -2.49 16.76 -4.55
N GLY A 313 -2.85 16.19 -3.40
CA GLY A 313 -3.78 16.76 -2.42
C GLY A 313 -5.22 16.24 -2.49
N GLN A 314 -5.49 15.24 -3.33
CA GLN A 314 -6.78 14.58 -3.39
C GLN A 314 -6.86 13.44 -2.37
N ILE A 315 -8.07 13.20 -1.89
CA ILE A 315 -8.48 11.95 -1.30
C ILE A 315 -9.34 11.24 -2.35
N LEU A 316 -8.93 10.04 -2.75
CA LEU A 316 -9.61 9.24 -3.77
C LEU A 316 -10.26 8.00 -3.13
N VAL A 317 -11.35 7.52 -3.73
CA VAL A 317 -12.00 6.25 -3.40
C VAL A 317 -11.52 5.17 -4.36
N LEU A 318 -11.08 4.01 -3.86
CA LEU A 318 -10.90 2.82 -4.69
C LEU A 318 -12.27 2.18 -4.98
N ASP A 319 -12.60 2.03 -6.26
CA ASP A 319 -13.87 1.47 -6.72
C ASP A 319 -13.62 0.34 -7.73
N PRO A 320 -13.97 -0.92 -7.41
CA PRO A 320 -13.77 -2.07 -8.29
C PRO A 320 -14.68 -2.06 -9.53
N THR A 321 -15.73 -1.23 -9.53
CA THR A 321 -16.68 -1.10 -10.65
C THR A 321 -16.30 0.02 -11.61
N LEU A 322 -15.32 0.85 -11.26
CA LEU A 322 -14.92 2.01 -12.03
C LEU A 322 -13.70 1.70 -12.91
N ASN A 323 -13.81 1.98 -14.21
CA ASN A 323 -12.69 1.88 -15.16
C ASN A 323 -12.03 3.25 -15.44
N ALA A 324 -11.95 4.08 -14.42
CA ALA A 324 -11.28 5.38 -14.46
C ALA A 324 -10.25 5.46 -13.33
N ASP A 325 -9.18 6.20 -13.58
CA ASP A 325 -8.18 6.56 -12.59
C ASP A 325 -8.21 8.09 -12.47
N TRP A 326 -8.97 8.56 -11.48
CA TRP A 326 -9.29 9.96 -11.20
C TRP A 326 -10.08 10.67 -12.31
N ASP A 327 -9.39 11.20 -13.31
CA ASP A 327 -9.96 11.89 -14.48
C ASP A 327 -9.55 11.24 -15.82
N ALA A 328 -8.72 10.20 -15.77
CA ALA A 328 -8.22 9.47 -16.92
C ALA A 328 -8.86 8.08 -17.03
N PRO A 329 -8.99 7.50 -18.25
CA PRO A 329 -9.35 6.10 -18.39
C PRO A 329 -8.30 5.20 -17.74
N LEU A 330 -8.74 4.22 -16.95
CA LEU A 330 -7.85 3.21 -16.41
C LEU A 330 -7.39 2.32 -17.58
N VAL A 331 -6.10 2.08 -17.75
CA VAL A 331 -5.59 1.18 -18.79
C VAL A 331 -5.21 -0.16 -18.17
N ALA A 332 -5.80 -1.24 -18.66
CA ALA A 332 -5.42 -2.60 -18.26
C ALA A 332 -4.49 -3.21 -19.31
N GLU A 333 -3.38 -3.76 -18.85
CA GLU A 333 -2.37 -4.44 -19.68
C GLU A 333 -2.01 -5.78 -19.06
N ILE A 334 -1.99 -6.83 -19.88
CA ILE A 334 -1.56 -8.17 -19.48
C ILE A 334 -0.54 -8.66 -20.49
N GLU A 335 0.61 -9.14 -19.99
CA GLU A 335 1.66 -9.75 -20.78
C GLU A 335 1.82 -11.23 -20.44
N THR A 336 2.00 -12.07 -21.46
CA THR A 336 2.31 -13.49 -21.25
C THR A 336 3.82 -13.68 -21.06
N GLY A 337 4.21 -14.72 -20.31
CA GLY A 337 5.57 -15.22 -20.34
C GLY A 337 6.04 -15.62 -21.75
N PRO A 338 7.35 -15.85 -21.95
CA PRO A 338 7.91 -16.18 -23.24
C PRO A 338 7.46 -17.56 -23.71
N ILE A 339 6.71 -17.61 -24.81
CA ILE A 339 6.34 -18.84 -25.50
C ILE A 339 7.52 -19.25 -26.37
N SER A 340 8.21 -20.32 -25.99
CA SER A 340 9.35 -20.86 -26.74
C SER A 340 9.33 -22.39 -26.73
N ALA A 341 9.97 -23.00 -27.73
CA ALA A 341 10.15 -24.46 -27.81
C ALA A 341 11.62 -24.78 -28.10
N GLY A 342 12.50 -24.52 -27.12
CA GLY A 342 13.92 -24.90 -27.22
C GLY A 342 14.65 -24.29 -28.43
N ARG A 343 14.41 -23.00 -28.71
CA ARG A 343 14.96 -22.25 -29.88
C ARG A 343 14.45 -22.70 -31.26
N THR A 344 13.51 -23.63 -31.34
CA THR A 344 12.84 -23.98 -32.60
C THR A 344 11.79 -22.94 -32.94
N LYS A 345 11.53 -22.75 -34.25
CA LYS A 345 10.53 -21.79 -34.72
C LYS A 345 9.14 -22.41 -34.55
N VAL A 346 8.35 -21.85 -33.66
CA VAL A 346 6.98 -22.26 -33.36
C VAL A 346 6.01 -21.46 -34.21
N ARG A 347 5.07 -22.14 -34.88
CA ARG A 347 3.93 -21.50 -35.53
C ARG A 347 2.88 -21.14 -34.50
N MET A 348 2.47 -19.88 -34.49
CA MET A 348 1.47 -19.37 -33.56
C MET A 348 0.07 -19.62 -34.09
N MET A 349 -0.70 -20.40 -33.32
CA MET A 349 -2.14 -20.59 -33.51
C MET A 349 -2.90 -19.30 -33.21
N PRO A 350 -4.18 -19.15 -33.62
CA PRO A 350 -4.97 -17.99 -33.26
C PRO A 350 -5.01 -17.78 -31.75
N PHE A 351 -4.78 -16.54 -31.31
CA PHE A 351 -4.91 -16.15 -29.90
C PHE A 351 -6.36 -15.80 -29.63
N GLU A 352 -6.96 -16.41 -28.60
CA GLU A 352 -8.37 -16.23 -28.25
C GLU A 352 -8.50 -15.91 -26.76
N VAL A 353 -9.27 -14.88 -26.45
CA VAL A 353 -9.55 -14.42 -25.08
C VAL A 353 -11.06 -14.39 -24.89
N GLU A 354 -11.51 -15.02 -23.81
CA GLU A 354 -12.90 -14.96 -23.36
C GLU A 354 -13.02 -13.81 -22.36
N VAL A 355 -13.68 -12.73 -22.78
CA VAL A 355 -14.03 -11.56 -21.96
C VAL A 355 -15.55 -11.46 -21.87
N GLU A 356 -16.04 -10.63 -20.94
CA GLU A 356 -17.46 -10.32 -20.87
C GLU A 356 -17.90 -9.46 -22.08
N ALA A 357 -18.41 -10.14 -23.11
CA ALA A 357 -18.82 -9.54 -24.38
C ALA A 357 -20.13 -8.75 -24.26
N GLY A 358 -20.36 -7.86 -25.24
CA GLY A 358 -21.60 -7.07 -25.31
C GLY A 358 -21.50 -5.65 -24.73
N HIS A 359 -20.28 -5.12 -24.59
CA HIS A 359 -20.01 -3.78 -24.06
C HIS A 359 -19.35 -2.83 -25.08
N GLY A 360 -19.08 -3.28 -26.31
CA GLY A 360 -18.47 -2.43 -27.35
C GLY A 360 -16.97 -2.16 -27.18
N ALA A 361 -16.32 -2.68 -26.13
CA ALA A 361 -14.91 -2.45 -25.87
C ALA A 361 -13.97 -3.01 -26.95
N SER A 362 -12.98 -2.19 -27.30
CA SER A 362 -11.84 -2.52 -28.14
C SER A 362 -10.71 -3.08 -27.29
N TRP A 363 -10.19 -4.22 -27.74
CA TRP A 363 -9.04 -4.88 -27.15
C TRP A 363 -7.91 -4.88 -28.16
N LEU A 364 -6.71 -4.53 -27.73
CA LEU A 364 -5.53 -4.45 -28.59
C LEU A 364 -4.57 -5.58 -28.25
N LEU A 365 -4.14 -6.32 -29.28
CA LEU A 365 -3.07 -7.30 -29.17
C LEU A 365 -1.83 -6.83 -29.92
N ASN A 366 -0.68 -6.88 -29.28
CA ASN A 366 0.64 -6.86 -29.91
C ASN A 366 1.51 -8.00 -29.34
N TRP A 367 2.65 -8.23 -29.98
CA TRP A 367 3.60 -9.23 -29.50
C TRP A 367 5.04 -8.80 -29.73
N SER A 368 5.93 -9.36 -28.93
CA SER A 368 7.38 -9.25 -29.07
C SER A 368 7.97 -10.62 -29.42
N ASP A 369 8.96 -10.62 -30.31
CA ASP A 369 9.73 -11.80 -30.72
C ASP A 369 11.17 -11.81 -30.17
N ASP A 370 11.51 -10.84 -29.31
CA ASP A 370 12.85 -10.53 -28.81
C ASP A 370 12.87 -10.26 -27.30
N GLY A 371 12.06 -11.01 -26.54
CA GLY A 371 12.06 -10.95 -25.07
C GLY A 371 11.43 -9.68 -24.48
N GLY A 372 10.64 -8.94 -25.25
CA GLY A 372 9.96 -7.71 -24.82
C GLY A 372 10.67 -6.42 -25.23
N LEU A 373 11.78 -6.49 -25.97
CA LEU A 373 12.56 -5.32 -26.40
C LEU A 373 11.85 -4.51 -27.49
N THR A 374 11.28 -5.18 -28.49
CA THR A 374 10.49 -4.54 -29.56
C THR A 374 9.11 -5.18 -29.67
N TRP A 375 8.12 -4.35 -29.97
CA TRP A 375 6.72 -4.75 -30.04
C TRP A 375 6.14 -4.49 -31.43
N SER A 376 5.35 -5.45 -31.92
CA SER A 376 4.60 -5.29 -33.16
C SER A 376 3.56 -4.16 -33.05
N ASN A 377 3.04 -3.72 -34.20
CA ASN A 377 1.89 -2.82 -34.23
C ASN A 377 0.69 -3.41 -33.47
N ARG A 378 -0.04 -2.56 -32.76
CA ARG A 378 -1.26 -2.91 -32.03
C ARG A 378 -2.37 -3.30 -33.01
N ARG A 379 -2.97 -4.47 -32.80
CA ARG A 379 -4.09 -4.98 -33.62
C ARG A 379 -5.39 -4.95 -32.82
N PRO A 380 -6.31 -4.00 -33.09
CA PRO A 380 -7.58 -3.93 -32.37
C PRO A 380 -8.55 -5.03 -32.82
N VAL A 381 -9.30 -5.59 -31.87
CA VAL A 381 -10.47 -6.45 -32.07
C VAL A 381 -11.53 -6.02 -31.06
N THR A 382 -12.77 -5.88 -31.49
CA THR A 382 -13.89 -5.45 -30.64
C THR A 382 -14.61 -6.64 -30.01
N ALA A 383 -15.03 -6.52 -28.75
CA ALA A 383 -15.82 -7.51 -28.02
C ALA A 383 -17.31 -7.58 -28.44
N GLY A 384 -17.61 -7.23 -29.69
CA GLY A 384 -18.96 -7.11 -30.24
C GLY A 384 -19.70 -5.83 -29.85
N ALA A 385 -20.74 -5.48 -30.61
CA ALA A 385 -21.64 -4.38 -30.29
C ALA A 385 -22.38 -4.63 -28.97
N VAL A 386 -22.89 -3.55 -28.36
CA VAL A 386 -23.65 -3.62 -27.11
C VAL A 386 -24.81 -4.61 -27.23
N GLY A 387 -24.90 -5.58 -26.30
CA GLY A 387 -25.92 -6.65 -26.30
C GLY A 387 -25.55 -7.94 -27.06
N ASN A 388 -24.38 -8.02 -27.72
CA ASN A 388 -23.90 -9.27 -28.33
C ASN A 388 -22.92 -10.03 -27.44
N HIS A 389 -23.46 -10.87 -26.56
CA HIS A 389 -22.70 -11.67 -25.59
C HIS A 389 -21.99 -12.91 -26.15
N GLY A 390 -22.20 -13.26 -27.44
CA GLY A 390 -21.59 -14.43 -28.08
C GLY A 390 -20.23 -14.15 -28.74
N SER A 391 -19.75 -12.91 -28.67
CA SER A 391 -18.55 -12.44 -29.37
C SER A 391 -17.29 -12.95 -28.67
N ARG A 392 -16.31 -13.45 -29.43
CA ARG A 392 -15.00 -13.86 -28.91
C ARG A 392 -13.91 -12.98 -29.49
N LEU A 393 -12.98 -12.55 -28.65
CA LEU A 393 -11.80 -11.81 -29.10
C LEU A 393 -10.82 -12.80 -29.70
N ARG A 394 -10.63 -12.76 -31.02
CA ARG A 394 -9.76 -13.70 -31.73
C ARG A 394 -8.83 -13.00 -32.70
N TRP A 395 -7.53 -13.24 -32.54
CA TRP A 395 -6.50 -12.74 -33.44
C TRP A 395 -5.92 -13.87 -34.28
N HIS A 396 -5.95 -13.68 -35.59
CA HIS A 396 -5.38 -14.60 -36.57
C HIS A 396 -4.09 -14.04 -37.17
N ARG A 397 -3.41 -14.86 -37.99
CA ARG A 397 -2.22 -14.46 -38.77
C ARG A 397 -1.12 -13.91 -37.87
N LEU A 398 -0.81 -14.66 -36.82
CA LEU A 398 0.25 -14.34 -35.86
C LEU A 398 1.63 -14.78 -36.39
N GLY A 399 1.70 -15.71 -37.34
CA GLY A 399 2.97 -16.11 -37.96
C GLY A 399 3.73 -17.12 -37.10
N ALA A 400 5.05 -17.03 -37.07
CA ALA A 400 5.89 -18.00 -36.37
C ALA A 400 7.16 -17.34 -35.82
N SER A 401 7.56 -17.69 -34.60
CA SER A 401 8.75 -17.15 -33.93
C SER A 401 9.43 -18.23 -33.08
N ARG A 402 10.70 -18.01 -32.72
CA ARG A 402 11.43 -18.89 -31.77
C ARG A 402 11.08 -18.61 -30.31
N GLU A 403 10.69 -17.38 -30.05
CA GLU A 403 10.22 -16.88 -28.77
C GLU A 403 9.12 -15.85 -29.04
N ARG A 404 8.05 -15.88 -28.26
CA ARG A 404 7.00 -14.86 -28.36
C ARG A 404 6.39 -14.50 -27.03
N ARG A 405 6.19 -13.21 -26.80
CA ARG A 405 5.35 -12.67 -25.73
C ARG A 405 4.15 -11.98 -26.33
N PHE A 406 2.95 -12.27 -25.84
CA PHE A 406 1.74 -11.55 -26.22
C PHE A 406 1.43 -10.51 -25.16
N ARG A 407 0.95 -9.35 -25.61
CA ARG A 407 0.48 -8.27 -24.75
C ARG A 407 -0.89 -7.84 -25.19
N LEU A 408 -1.82 -7.90 -24.25
CA LEU A 408 -3.22 -7.57 -24.41
C LEU A 408 -3.52 -6.30 -23.62
N MET A 409 -4.21 -5.35 -24.26
CA MET A 409 -4.54 -4.05 -23.67
C MET A 409 -5.99 -3.68 -23.88
N THR A 410 -6.58 -2.96 -22.93
CA THR A 410 -7.82 -2.19 -23.14
C THR A 410 -7.84 -0.95 -22.24
N SER A 411 -8.44 0.12 -22.75
CA SER A 411 -8.72 1.36 -22.00
C SER A 411 -10.20 1.70 -21.98
N ASP A 412 -11.02 0.89 -22.67
CA ASP A 412 -12.44 1.16 -22.78
C ASP A 412 -13.15 0.80 -21.47
N ASP A 413 -14.28 1.46 -21.25
CA ASP A 413 -15.13 1.20 -20.09
C ASP A 413 -15.98 -0.06 -20.32
N ALA A 414 -15.42 -1.20 -19.94
CA ALA A 414 -16.09 -2.49 -19.97
C ALA A 414 -15.56 -3.40 -18.86
N PRO A 415 -16.34 -4.41 -18.43
CA PRO A 415 -15.88 -5.38 -17.46
C PRO A 415 -14.59 -6.08 -17.92
N ARG A 416 -13.58 -6.11 -17.03
CA ARG A 416 -12.22 -6.57 -17.34
C ARG A 416 -11.92 -7.97 -16.83
N ALA A 417 -12.95 -8.81 -16.70
CA ALA A 417 -12.77 -10.20 -16.33
C ALA A 417 -12.28 -11.00 -17.55
N ILE A 418 -11.05 -11.52 -17.46
CA ILE A 418 -10.54 -12.53 -18.39
C ILE A 418 -10.81 -13.90 -17.80
N LEU A 419 -11.79 -14.58 -18.37
CA LEU A 419 -12.35 -15.83 -17.84
C LEU A 419 -11.55 -17.05 -18.29
N SER A 420 -10.84 -16.95 -19.42
CA SER A 420 -9.99 -18.01 -19.95
C SER A 420 -9.05 -17.45 -21.03
N THR A 421 -7.77 -17.80 -20.95
CA THR A 421 -6.86 -17.77 -22.11
C THR A 421 -6.82 -19.18 -22.69
N ALA A 422 -7.31 -19.36 -23.92
CA ALA A 422 -7.23 -20.67 -24.55
C ALA A 422 -5.80 -20.90 -25.04
N TRP A 423 -5.17 -21.97 -24.52
CA TRP A 423 -3.83 -22.47 -24.86
C TRP A 423 -3.51 -22.35 -26.35
N VAL A 424 -2.34 -21.78 -26.68
CA VAL A 424 -1.69 -22.03 -27.98
C VAL A 424 -1.21 -23.48 -27.92
N THR A 425 -2.00 -24.40 -28.49
CA THR A 425 -1.55 -25.78 -28.68
C THR A 425 -0.37 -25.76 -29.64
N LEU A 426 0.80 -26.14 -29.13
CA LEU A 426 1.96 -26.47 -29.95
C LEU A 426 1.61 -27.75 -30.72
N GLY A 427 1.46 -27.63 -32.04
CA GLY A 427 1.39 -28.76 -32.96
C GLY A 427 2.77 -29.21 -33.39
#